data_AF-A0A2L2YT07-F1
#
_entry.id   AF-A0A2L2YT07-F1
#
_cell.length_a   1.000
_cell.length_b   1.000
_cell.length_c   1.000
_cell.angle_alpha   90.00
_cell.angle_beta   90.00
_cell.angle_gamma   90.00
#
_symmetry.space_group_name_H-M   'P 1'
#
loop_
_entity.id
_entity.type
_entity.pdbx_description
1 polymer ?
#
loop_
_entity_poly.entity_id
_entity_poly.type
_entity_poly.pdbx_seq_one_letter_code
_entity_poly.pdbx_strand_id
1 'polypeptide(L)'
;SKYTFAWKIENFSFCHHNNGIQLYGPEFDIKNFKTLRGYLNLYQRGESNEYSDFISCSLELVADDPIDSLHGEIEAIGASG
;
A
#
# COMPACT_ATOMS: atom_id res chain seq x y z
N SER A 1 -1.22 5.10 19.94
CA SER A 1 -2.10 4.01 19.45
C SER A 1 -1.43 3.30 18.29
N LYS A 2 -1.68 2.00 18.10
CA LYS A 2 -1.20 1.24 16.92
C LYS A 2 -2.39 0.80 16.08
N TYR A 3 -2.19 0.71 14.78
CA TYR A 3 -3.17 0.21 13.83
C TYR A 3 -2.43 -0.60 12.78
N THR A 4 -3.02 -1.72 12.38
CA THR A 4 -2.47 -2.62 11.36
C THR A 4 -3.56 -2.90 10.35
N PHE A 5 -3.22 -2.71 9.08
CA PHE A 5 -4.04 -3.09 7.95
C PHE A 5 -3.32 -4.18 7.15
N ALA A 6 -4.06 -5.18 6.69
CA ALA A 6 -3.53 -6.26 5.87
C ALA A 6 -4.35 -6.35 4.58
N TRP A 7 -3.65 -6.33 3.44
CA TRP A 7 -4.23 -6.55 2.13
C TRP A 7 -3.67 -7.83 1.53
N LYS A 8 -4.55 -8.80 1.27
CA LYS A 8 -4.21 -10.04 0.58
C LYS A 8 -4.55 -9.91 -0.90
N ILE A 9 -3.56 -10.11 -1.76
CA ILE A 9 -3.75 -10.18 -3.21
C ILE A 9 -3.69 -11.65 -3.63
N GLU A 10 -4.82 -12.16 -4.10
CA GLU A 10 -4.91 -13.53 -4.59
C GLU A 10 -4.42 -13.63 -6.03
N ASN A 11 -3.81 -14.77 -6.38
CA ASN A 11 -3.30 -15.02 -7.72
C ASN A 11 -2.36 -13.91 -8.24
N PHE A 12 -1.49 -13.37 -7.37
CA PHE A 12 -0.62 -12.23 -7.69
C PHE A 12 0.18 -12.42 -8.98
N SER A 13 0.68 -13.64 -9.26
CA SER A 13 1.41 -13.97 -10.49
C SER A 13 0.58 -13.82 -11.78
N PHE A 14 -0.74 -13.83 -11.68
CA PHE A 14 -1.68 -13.65 -12.81
C PHE A 14 -2.05 -12.18 -13.03
N CYS A 15 -1.61 -11.26 -12.17
CA CYS A 15 -1.65 -9.85 -12.49
C CYS A 15 -0.64 -9.57 -13.61
N HIS A 16 -1.11 -8.97 -14.70
CA HIS A 16 -0.31 -8.69 -15.91
C HIS A 16 -0.25 -7.19 -16.22
N HIS A 17 -0.34 -6.36 -15.18
CA HIS A 17 -0.23 -4.92 -15.31
C HIS A 17 1.17 -4.55 -15.83
N ASN A 18 1.20 -3.51 -16.68
CA ASN A 18 2.45 -2.95 -17.20
C ASN A 18 3.18 -2.15 -16.09
N ASN A 19 4.46 -1.85 -16.30
CA ASN A 19 5.18 -0.89 -15.46
C ASN A 19 4.39 0.42 -15.34
N GLY A 20 4.39 1.01 -14.14
CA GLY A 20 3.63 2.23 -13.83
C GLY A 20 2.12 2.05 -13.68
N ILE A 21 1.59 0.83 -13.83
CA ILE A 21 0.17 0.55 -13.59
C ILE A 21 0.00 -0.12 -12.22
N GLN A 22 -0.72 0.56 -11.33
CA GLN A 22 -0.98 0.09 -9.97
C GLN A 22 -2.19 -0.84 -9.87
N LEU A 23 -2.10 -1.73 -8.88
CA LEU A 23 -3.24 -2.34 -8.21
C LEU A 23 -3.74 -1.38 -7.14
N TYR A 24 -5.03 -1.02 -7.20
CA TYR A 24 -5.66 -0.19 -6.19
C TYR A 24 -6.01 -1.03 -4.97
N GLY A 25 -5.39 -0.71 -3.82
CA GLY A 25 -5.78 -1.27 -2.54
C GLY A 25 -7.12 -0.71 -2.04
N PRO A 26 -7.77 -1.39 -1.07
CA PRO A 26 -8.94 -0.83 -0.40
C PRO A 26 -8.55 0.42 0.39
N GLU A 27 -9.41 1.42 0.37
CA GLU A 27 -9.38 2.49 1.37
C GLU A 27 -9.65 1.91 2.77
N PHE A 28 -8.92 2.37 3.77
CA PHE A 28 -9.16 1.98 5.16
C PHE A 28 -9.15 3.16 6.12
N ASP A 29 -10.13 3.14 7.04
CA ASP A 29 -10.24 4.12 8.12
C ASP A 29 -9.38 3.73 9.31
N ILE A 30 -8.50 4.64 9.72
CA ILE A 30 -7.68 4.49 10.92
C ILE A 30 -8.40 5.16 12.08
N LYS A 31 -9.50 4.54 12.55
CA LYS A 31 -10.43 5.11 13.55
C LYS A 31 -9.79 5.58 14.87
N ASN A 32 -8.60 5.09 15.19
CA ASN A 32 -7.85 5.48 16.39
C ASN A 32 -7.12 6.82 16.25
N PHE A 33 -7.07 7.38 15.04
CA PHE A 33 -6.50 8.68 14.71
C PHE A 33 -7.59 9.51 14.03
N LYS A 34 -7.80 10.74 14.50
CA LYS A 34 -8.86 11.64 14.01
C LYS A 34 -8.91 11.64 12.49
N THR A 35 -9.97 11.04 11.92
CA THR A 35 -10.30 11.04 10.48
C THR A 35 -9.08 10.88 9.57
N LEU A 36 -8.26 9.86 9.84
CA LEU A 36 -7.14 9.46 9.00
C LEU A 36 -7.57 8.29 8.10
N ARG A 37 -7.45 8.49 6.79
CA ARG A 37 -7.70 7.47 5.76
C ARG A 37 -6.37 7.02 5.18
N GLY A 38 -6.26 5.72 4.92
CA GLY A 38 -5.10 5.11 4.32
C GLY A 38 -5.42 4.40 3.01
N TYR A 39 -4.45 4.43 2.10
CA TYR A 39 -4.48 3.71 0.83
C TYR A 39 -3.13 3.00 0.63
N LEU A 40 -3.18 1.74 0.20
CA LEU A 40 -2.00 1.03 -0.28
C LEU A 40 -1.98 1.07 -1.80
N ASN A 41 -0.89 1.61 -2.35
CA ASN A 41 -0.61 1.57 -3.78
C ASN A 41 0.44 0.48 -4.04
N LEU A 42 0.17 -0.40 -5.00
CA LEU A 42 1.09 -1.48 -5.35
C LEU A 42 1.29 -1.57 -6.85
N TYR A 43 2.54 -1.48 -7.30
CA TYR A 43 2.92 -1.63 -8.69
C TYR A 43 3.73 -2.91 -8.82
N GLN A 44 3.12 -3.93 -9.43
CA GLN A 44 3.73 -5.25 -9.55
C GLN A 44 5.05 -5.25 -10.33
N ARG A 45 5.21 -4.31 -11.27
CA ARG A 45 6.38 -4.19 -12.16
C ARG A 45 7.08 -2.86 -12.00
N GLY A 46 7.01 -2.27 -10.80
CA GLY A 46 7.58 -0.96 -10.51
C GLY A 46 6.66 0.20 -10.87
N GLU A 47 6.74 1.27 -10.09
CA GLU A 47 6.02 2.53 -10.31
C GLU A 47 6.54 3.29 -11.55
N SER A 48 7.82 3.12 -11.88
CA SER A 48 8.46 3.77 -13.01
C SER A 48 9.53 2.86 -13.62
N ASN A 49 10.11 3.27 -14.75
CA ASN A 49 11.20 2.53 -15.38
C ASN A 49 12.44 2.38 -14.48
N GLU A 50 12.66 3.30 -13.53
CA GLU A 50 13.75 3.21 -12.56
C GLU A 50 13.57 2.03 -11.60
N TYR A 51 12.31 1.68 -11.32
CA TYR A 51 11.93 0.62 -10.38
C TYR A 51 11.42 -0.63 -11.09
N SER A 52 11.70 -0.82 -12.38
CA SER A 52 11.11 -1.90 -13.20
C SER A 52 11.42 -3.31 -12.71
N ASP A 53 12.53 -3.46 -11.99
CA ASP A 53 13.01 -4.75 -11.48
C ASP A 53 12.46 -5.05 -10.06
N PHE A 54 11.62 -4.17 -9.52
CA PHE A 54 11.06 -4.28 -8.18
C PHE A 54 9.53 -4.24 -8.20
N ILE A 55 8.95 -4.74 -7.12
CA ILE A 55 7.57 -4.40 -6.76
C ILE A 55 7.65 -3.08 -5.98
N SER A 56 6.97 -2.03 -6.45
CA SER A 56 6.87 -0.78 -5.71
C SER A 56 5.62 -0.80 -4.85
N CYS A 57 5.76 -0.45 -3.56
CA CYS A 57 4.64 -0.30 -2.65
C CYS A 57 4.78 1.01 -1.87
N SER A 58 3.67 1.74 -1.73
CA SER A 58 3.61 2.94 -0.91
C SER A 58 2.33 2.97 -0.09
N LEU A 59 2.41 3.64 1.07
CA LEU A 59 1.29 3.96 1.93
C LEU A 59 1.00 5.44 1.78
N GLU A 60 -0.17 5.76 1.24
CA GLU A 60 -0.69 7.12 1.21
C GLU A 60 -1.64 7.32 2.39
N LEU A 61 -1.52 8.48 3.04
CA LEU A 61 -2.29 8.84 4.22
C LEU A 61 -2.91 10.21 4.02
N VAL A 62 -4.23 10.26 4.15
CA VAL A 62 -5.02 11.49 4.03
C VAL A 62 -5.62 11.81 5.38
N ALA A 63 -5.19 12.91 5.96
CA ALA A 63 -5.69 13.42 7.22
C ALA A 63 -6.53 14.67 6.98
N ASP A 64 -7.74 14.72 7.55
CA ASP A 64 -8.56 15.93 7.49
C ASP A 64 -8.07 16.99 8.51
N ASP A 65 -7.42 16.55 9.59
CA ASP A 65 -6.81 17.38 10.63
C ASP A 65 -5.27 17.26 10.61
N PRO A 66 -4.51 18.28 11.07
CA PRO A 66 -3.07 18.17 11.24
C PRO A 66 -2.69 17.02 12.18
N ILE A 67 -1.68 16.25 11.77
CA ILE A 67 -1.08 15.18 12.57
C ILE A 67 0.35 15.59 12.92
N ASP A 68 0.66 15.65 14.22
CA ASP A 68 1.98 16.06 14.71
C ASP A 68 3.09 15.12 14.22
N SER A 69 2.88 13.81 14.36
CA SER A 69 3.80 12.79 13.87
C SER A 69 3.10 11.45 13.70
N LEU A 70 3.56 10.69 12.71
CA LEU A 70 3.17 9.31 12.50
C LEU A 70 4.41 8.50 12.15
N HIS A 71 4.47 7.28 12.68
CA HIS A 71 5.45 6.30 12.28
C HIS A 71 4.71 5.11 11.66
N GLY A 72 5.15 4.69 10.48
CA GLY A 72 4.56 3.58 9.75
C GLY A 72 5.66 2.70 9.18
N GLU A 73 5.31 1.42 9.01
CA GLU A 73 6.13 0.43 8.33
C GLU A 73 5.25 -0.32 7.33
N ILE A 74 5.87 -0.78 6.25
CA ILE A 74 5.23 -1.64 5.26
C ILE A 74 6.04 -2.94 5.24
N GLU A 75 5.34 -4.05 5.39
CA GLU A 75 5.92 -5.39 5.26
C GLU A 75 5.18 -6.16 4.16
N ALA A 76 5.93 -6.78 3.26
CA ALA A 76 5.40 -7.66 2.24
C ALA A 76 5.67 -9.11 2.63
N ILE A 77 4.62 -9.89 2.88
CA ILE A 77 4.72 -11.30 3.27
C ILE A 77 4.41 -12.16 2.05
N GLY A 78 5.44 -12.82 1.50
CA GLY A 78 5.27 -13.79 0.43
C GLY A 78 4.64 -15.08 0.97
N ALA A 79 3.48 -15.46 0.44
CA ALA A 79 2.94 -16.80 0.65
C ALA A 79 3.55 -17.74 -0.42
N SER A 80 4.44 -18.64 -0.01
CA SER A 80 4.83 -19.78 -0.84
C SER A 80 3.64 -20.74 -0.92
N GLY A 81 3.06 -20.88 -2.11
CA GLY A 81 2.13 -21.96 -2.45
C GLY A 81 2.83 -23.29 -2.65
#